data_AF-A0A9D7HAL0-F1
#
_entry.id   AF-A0A9D7HAL0-F1
#
_cell.length_a   1.000
_cell.length_b   1.000
_cell.length_c   1.000
_cell.angle_alpha   90.00
_cell.angle_beta   90.00
_cell.angle_gamma   90.00
#
_symmetry.space_group_name_H-M   'P 1'
#
loop_
_entity.id
_entity.type
_entity.pdbx_description
1 polymer ?
#
loop_
_entity_poly.entity_id
_entity_poly.type
_entity_poly.pdbx_seq_one_letter_code
_entity_poly.pdbx_strand_id
1 'polypeptide(L)'
;MRTVFVAMLMLAACSGAAQSQTRYDLYIFQPRDGGAQTYVFAGGNAVSAVEVRGCGDVSVLTDAAAVASTLSTRRHAQDVSVVTVSGRGSHVDLASCPPDEEVDEPNERDSLVVVENMTGTQMRRIVQTLDAAPDDVRGQIIATLGLS
;
A
#
# COMPACT_ATOMS: atom_id res chain seq x y z
N MET A 1 -16.20 2.07 -71.93
CA MET A 1 -16.62 3.10 -70.97
C MET A 1 -16.00 2.75 -69.61
N ARG A 2 -15.29 3.71 -69.01
CA ARG A 2 -14.50 3.61 -67.77
C ARG A 2 -15.35 4.13 -66.61
N THR A 3 -15.39 3.42 -65.48
CA THR A 3 -15.74 3.94 -64.14
C THR A 3 -15.19 2.92 -63.11
N VAL A 4 -14.00 3.15 -62.55
CA VAL A 4 -13.64 3.93 -61.34
C VAL A 4 -13.76 3.13 -60.03
N PHE A 5 -12.60 2.96 -59.39
CA PHE A 5 -12.31 2.48 -58.04
C PHE A 5 -13.11 3.24 -56.94
N VAL A 6 -13.54 2.53 -55.89
CA VAL A 6 -13.59 3.09 -54.52
C VAL A 6 -13.14 2.01 -53.54
N ALA A 7 -12.00 2.27 -52.90
CA ALA A 7 -11.51 1.57 -51.73
C ALA A 7 -12.34 1.96 -50.50
N MET A 8 -12.73 0.99 -49.67
CA MET A 8 -13.28 1.27 -48.34
C MET A 8 -12.35 0.65 -47.29
N LEU A 9 -11.58 1.55 -46.69
CA LEU A 9 -10.73 1.39 -45.53
C LEU A 9 -11.59 1.56 -44.26
N MET A 10 -11.11 1.05 -43.12
CA MET A 10 -11.66 1.11 -41.75
C MET A 10 -12.48 -0.13 -41.35
N LEU A 11 -12.30 -0.75 -40.17
CA LEU A 11 -12.03 -0.18 -38.85
C LEU A 11 -10.92 -0.91 -38.09
N ALA A 12 -10.06 -0.11 -37.44
CA ALA A 12 -9.23 -0.52 -36.33
C ALA A 12 -10.12 -0.95 -35.15
N ALA A 13 -10.08 -2.23 -34.79
CA ALA A 13 -10.57 -2.69 -33.50
C ALA A 13 -9.53 -2.30 -32.43
N CYS A 14 -9.64 -1.07 -31.93
CA CYS A 14 -9.07 -0.68 -30.64
C CYS A 14 -9.69 -1.58 -29.57
N SER A 15 -9.08 -2.73 -29.34
CA SER A 15 -9.32 -3.57 -28.17
C SER A 15 -8.60 -2.93 -27.00
N GLY A 16 -9.01 -1.70 -26.66
CA GLY A 16 -8.69 -1.11 -25.38
C GLY A 16 -9.49 -1.86 -24.34
N ALA A 17 -8.97 -3.01 -23.89
CA ALA A 17 -9.34 -3.50 -22.59
C ALA A 17 -9.08 -2.34 -21.64
N ALA A 18 -10.15 -1.73 -21.14
CA ALA A 18 -10.09 -0.90 -19.96
C ALA A 18 -9.59 -1.84 -18.87
N GLN A 19 -8.26 -1.96 -18.73
CA GLN A 19 -7.64 -2.60 -17.60
C GLN A 19 -8.21 -1.83 -16.41
N SER A 20 -9.11 -2.48 -15.67
CA SER A 20 -9.49 -2.05 -14.33
C SER A 20 -8.18 -1.83 -13.60
N GLN A 21 -7.78 -0.57 -13.46
CA GLN A 21 -6.49 -0.25 -12.90
C GLN A 21 -6.59 -0.59 -11.43
N THR A 22 -6.02 -1.73 -11.04
CA THR A 22 -6.00 -2.21 -9.66
C THR A 22 -5.59 -1.08 -8.75
N ARG A 23 -6.45 -0.78 -7.78
CA ARG A 23 -6.20 0.21 -6.73
C ARG A 23 -5.58 -0.49 -5.54
N TYR A 24 -4.67 0.23 -4.90
CA TYR A 24 -3.92 -0.27 -3.78
C TYR A 24 -4.10 0.65 -2.58
N ASP A 25 -4.22 0.04 -1.40
CA ASP A 25 -4.33 0.73 -0.13
C ASP A 25 -3.19 0.29 0.80
N LEU A 26 -2.71 1.21 1.62
CA LEU A 26 -1.72 0.97 2.66
C LEU A 26 -2.30 1.34 4.01
N TYR A 27 -2.23 0.41 4.96
CA TYR A 27 -2.53 0.64 6.36
C TYR A 27 -1.24 0.61 7.16
N ILE A 28 -1.00 1.62 7.98
CA ILE A 28 0.14 1.71 8.88
C ILE A 28 -0.43 1.83 10.29
N PHE A 29 -0.31 0.75 11.05
CA PHE A 29 -0.79 0.68 12.42
C PHE A 29 0.39 0.79 13.39
N GLN A 30 0.30 1.74 14.30
CA GLN A 30 1.27 1.95 15.37
C GLN A 30 0.57 1.77 16.72
N PRO A 31 0.92 0.71 17.48
CA PRO A 31 0.44 0.53 18.83
C PRO A 31 0.89 1.65 19.76
N ARG A 32 0.02 2.06 20.69
CA ARG A 32 0.34 3.09 21.69
C ARG A 32 1.47 2.71 22.67
N ASP A 33 1.66 1.41 22.90
CA ASP A 33 2.61 0.89 23.89
C ASP A 33 4.05 0.85 23.36
N GLY A 34 4.31 1.45 22.18
CA GLY A 34 5.57 1.32 21.48
C GLY A 34 5.80 -0.09 20.95
N GLY A 35 4.74 -0.91 20.88
CA GLY A 35 4.77 -2.24 20.31
C GLY A 35 5.07 -2.24 18.82
N ALA A 36 5.04 -3.44 18.24
CA ALA A 36 5.42 -3.65 16.86
C ALA A 36 4.53 -2.87 15.86
N GLN A 37 5.15 -2.12 14.97
CA GLN A 37 4.44 -1.40 13.91
C GLN A 37 4.02 -2.38 12.82
N THR A 38 2.77 -2.31 12.38
CA THR A 38 2.24 -3.19 11.33
C THR A 38 1.96 -2.41 10.06
N TYR A 39 2.49 -2.89 8.93
CA TYR A 39 2.22 -2.36 7.61
C TYR A 39 1.42 -3.39 6.81
N VAL A 40 0.27 -2.98 6.27
CA VAL A 40 -0.56 -3.83 5.42
C VAL A 40 -0.71 -3.19 4.05
N PHE A 41 -0.28 -3.90 3.03
CA PHE A 41 -0.40 -3.53 1.63
C PHE A 41 -1.50 -4.37 1.01
N ALA A 42 -2.56 -3.72 0.52
CA ALA A 42 -3.69 -4.39 -0.11
C ALA A 42 -3.86 -3.90 -1.54
N GLY A 43 -4.22 -4.78 -2.46
CA GLY A 43 -4.49 -4.42 -3.85
C GLY A 43 -5.21 -5.53 -4.62
N GLY A 44 -6.36 -5.19 -5.19
CA GLY A 44 -7.23 -6.20 -5.82
C GLY A 44 -7.60 -7.29 -4.81
N ASN A 45 -7.19 -8.53 -5.07
CA ASN A 45 -7.39 -9.68 -4.18
C ASN A 45 -6.14 -10.08 -3.39
N ALA A 46 -5.05 -9.33 -3.53
CA ALA A 46 -3.78 -9.62 -2.87
C ALA A 46 -3.60 -8.74 -1.64
N VAL A 47 -3.08 -9.34 -0.57
CA VAL A 47 -2.73 -8.66 0.67
C VAL A 47 -1.39 -9.18 1.14
N SER A 48 -0.49 -8.28 1.51
CA SER A 48 0.76 -8.58 2.20
C SER A 48 0.84 -7.73 3.45
N ALA A 49 1.36 -8.30 4.54
CA ALA A 49 1.54 -7.55 5.76
C ALA A 49 2.91 -7.86 6.38
N VAL A 50 3.52 -6.85 6.97
CA VAL A 50 4.77 -6.98 7.72
C VAL A 50 4.61 -6.33 9.07
N GLU A 51 5.25 -6.93 10.05
CA GLU A 51 5.43 -6.38 11.37
C GLU A 51 6.89 -5.98 11.55
N VAL A 52 7.11 -4.78 12.07
CA VAL A 52 8.42 -4.21 12.35
C VAL A 52 8.54 -4.02 13.85
N ARG A 53 9.51 -4.69 14.46
CA ARG A 53 9.86 -4.59 15.89
C ARG A 53 11.21 -3.90 16.03
N GLY A 54 11.24 -2.85 16.83
CA GLY A 54 12.46 -2.07 17.06
C GLY A 54 13.12 -1.62 15.74
N CYS A 55 14.45 -1.49 15.76
CA CYS A 55 15.23 -0.98 14.63
C CYS A 55 15.64 -2.08 13.63
N GLY A 56 14.68 -2.86 13.13
CA GLY A 56 14.91 -3.74 11.97
C GLY A 56 14.63 -5.23 12.15
N ASP A 57 13.94 -5.65 13.22
CA ASP A 57 13.34 -7.00 13.24
C ASP A 57 12.04 -6.97 12.44
N VAL A 58 12.05 -7.56 11.25
CA VAL A 58 10.96 -7.49 10.29
C VAL A 58 10.45 -8.88 10.02
N SER A 59 9.16 -9.08 10.22
CA SER A 59 8.50 -10.36 10.00
C SER A 59 7.34 -10.21 9.06
N VAL A 60 7.30 -11.02 8.00
CA VAL A 60 6.13 -11.13 7.13
C VAL A 60 5.04 -11.88 7.89
N LEU A 61 3.84 -11.30 7.94
CA LEU A 61 2.70 -11.90 8.61
C LEU A 61 2.00 -12.87 7.66
N THR A 62 1.90 -14.14 8.07
CA THR A 62 1.27 -15.20 7.28
C THR A 62 -0.24 -14.97 7.09
N ASP A 63 -0.90 -14.33 8.06
CA ASP A 63 -2.35 -14.08 8.05
C ASP A 63 -2.68 -12.63 7.65
N ALA A 64 -1.97 -12.09 6.65
CA ALA A 64 -2.09 -10.70 6.23
C ALA A 64 -3.53 -10.24 5.95
N ALA A 65 -4.38 -11.11 5.38
CA ALA A 65 -5.78 -10.80 5.13
C ALA A 65 -6.62 -10.61 6.41
N ALA A 66 -6.37 -11.42 7.44
CA ALA A 66 -7.05 -11.28 8.73
C ALA A 66 -6.62 -10.00 9.46
N VAL A 67 -5.33 -9.65 9.36
CA VAL A 67 -4.79 -8.39 9.88
C VAL A 67 -5.43 -7.19 9.17
N ALA A 68 -5.51 -7.22 7.83
CA ALA A 68 -6.17 -6.18 7.04
C ALA A 68 -7.65 -6.00 7.46
N SER A 69 -8.38 -7.11 7.62
CA SER A 69 -9.77 -7.09 8.07
C SER A 69 -9.89 -6.45 9.45
N THR A 70 -9.00 -6.80 10.38
CA THR A 70 -8.99 -6.24 11.74
C THR A 70 -8.76 -4.73 11.75
N LEU A 71 -7.77 -4.25 10.99
CA LEU A 71 -7.47 -2.82 10.90
C LEU A 71 -8.61 -2.06 10.21
N SER A 72 -9.23 -2.64 9.19
CA SER A 72 -10.43 -2.08 8.57
C SER A 72 -11.58 -1.98 9.57
N THR A 73 -11.85 -3.01 10.37
CA THR A 73 -12.88 -2.96 11.42
C THR A 73 -12.58 -1.85 12.44
N ARG A 74 -11.34 -1.76 12.94
CA ARG A 74 -10.92 -0.72 13.89
C ARG A 74 -11.10 0.70 13.33
N ARG A 75 -10.77 0.90 12.05
CA ARG A 75 -10.99 2.16 11.33
C ARG A 75 -12.47 2.57 11.34
N HIS A 76 -13.37 1.63 11.05
CA HIS A 76 -14.82 1.91 10.98
C HIS A 76 -15.45 2.07 12.36
N ALA A 77 -14.92 1.40 13.38
CA ALA A 77 -15.34 1.53 14.77
C ALA A 77 -14.86 2.85 15.44
N GLN A 78 -13.92 3.58 14.80
CA GLN A 78 -13.28 4.79 15.36
C GLN A 78 -12.52 4.53 16.68
N ASP A 79 -12.07 3.28 16.87
CA ASP A 79 -11.30 2.85 18.04
C ASP A 79 -9.81 3.25 17.97
N VAL A 80 -9.40 3.81 16.83
CA VAL A 80 -8.02 4.27 16.54
C VAL A 80 -8.07 5.67 15.94
N SER A 81 -7.00 6.45 16.13
CA SER A 81 -6.87 7.73 15.43
C SER A 81 -6.57 7.46 13.95
N VAL A 82 -7.49 7.83 13.06
CA VAL A 82 -7.37 7.55 11.62
C VAL A 82 -6.94 8.80 10.86
N VAL A 83 -5.78 8.75 10.22
CA VAL A 83 -5.37 9.75 9.23
C VAL A 83 -5.52 9.14 7.83
N THR A 84 -6.49 9.62 7.05
CA THR A 84 -6.68 9.17 5.65
C THR A 84 -6.00 10.13 4.70
N VAL A 85 -5.14 9.60 3.82
CA VAL A 85 -4.40 10.37 2.81
C VAL A 85 -4.88 9.93 1.42
N SER A 86 -5.66 10.80 0.75
CA SER A 86 -6.17 10.58 -0.61
C SER A 86 -5.31 11.36 -1.62
N GLY A 87 -4.49 10.67 -2.43
CA GLY A 87 -3.32 11.27 -3.06
C GLY A 87 -3.48 11.98 -4.41
N ARG A 88 -2.74 13.09 -4.58
CA ARG A 88 -1.63 13.24 -5.57
C ARG A 88 -0.55 14.11 -4.91
N GLY A 89 0.64 13.57 -4.67
CA GLY A 89 1.80 14.31 -4.13
C GLY A 89 2.13 14.10 -2.64
N SER A 90 1.35 13.32 -1.89
CA SER A 90 1.72 12.94 -0.53
C SER A 90 2.90 11.96 -0.51
N HIS A 91 3.98 12.37 0.13
CA HIS A 91 5.04 11.51 0.61
C HIS A 91 4.71 11.22 2.08
N VAL A 92 4.66 9.94 2.43
CA VAL A 92 4.64 9.55 3.84
C VAL A 92 6.10 9.41 4.22
N ASP A 93 6.61 10.34 5.02
CA ASP A 93 7.92 10.21 5.64
C ASP A 93 7.75 9.15 6.73
N LEU A 94 8.11 7.92 6.40
CA LEU A 94 8.16 6.82 7.37
C LEU A 94 9.44 7.06 8.15
N ALA A 95 9.30 7.65 9.33
CA ALA A 95 10.42 8.05 10.18
C ALA A 95 11.50 6.97 10.19
N SER A 96 12.71 7.33 9.74
CA SER A 96 13.89 6.50 9.92
C SER A 96 14.02 6.20 11.41
N CYS A 97 14.37 4.96 11.75
CA CYS A 97 14.60 4.54 13.13
C CYS A 97 15.48 5.58 13.84
N PRO A 98 14.94 6.37 14.80
CA PRO A 98 15.74 7.38 15.48
C PRO A 98 16.77 6.66 16.36
N PRO A 99 18.00 7.17 16.46
CA PRO A 99 18.95 6.70 17.46
C PRO A 99 18.44 7.14 18.83
N ASP A 100 17.85 6.21 19.59
CA ASP A 100 17.55 6.30 21.03
C ASP A 100 17.34 7.73 21.57
N GLU A 101 16.28 8.42 21.12
CA GLU A 101 15.78 9.61 21.81
C GLU A 101 14.43 9.30 22.45
N GLU A 102 14.32 9.68 23.72
CA GLU A 102 13.14 9.50 24.55
C GLU A 102 11.94 10.15 23.86
N VAL A 103 10.98 9.32 23.46
CA VAL A 103 9.77 9.73 22.75
C VAL A 103 8.93 10.59 23.68
N ASP A 104 8.84 11.89 23.36
CA ASP A 104 7.92 12.85 23.96
C ASP A 104 6.48 12.32 23.97
N GLU A 105 5.76 12.67 25.03
CA GLU A 105 4.50 12.10 25.56
C GLU A 105 3.65 11.22 24.62
N PRO A 106 3.28 9.99 25.06
CA PRO A 106 2.51 9.06 24.25
C PRO A 106 1.12 9.62 23.93
N ASN A 107 0.77 9.65 22.64
CA ASN A 107 -0.61 9.86 22.20
C ASN A 107 -1.55 8.89 22.94
N GLU A 108 -2.69 9.37 23.44
CA GLU A 108 -3.62 8.58 24.29
C GLU A 108 -4.33 7.43 23.56
N ARG A 109 -4.09 7.24 22.26
CA ARG A 109 -4.76 6.25 21.38
C ARG A 109 -3.79 5.62 20.38
N ASP A 110 -4.07 4.37 20.01
CA ASP A 110 -3.41 3.70 18.87
C ASP A 110 -3.60 4.54 17.58
N SER A 111 -2.57 4.58 16.74
CA SER A 111 -2.57 5.34 15.49
C SER A 111 -2.72 4.43 14.28
N LEU A 112 -3.57 4.83 13.34
CA LEU A 112 -3.76 4.16 12.06
C LEU A 112 -3.71 5.19 10.92
N VAL A 113 -2.67 5.11 10.09
CA VAL A 113 -2.61 5.87 8.83
C VAL A 113 -3.12 4.99 7.71
N VAL A 114 -4.02 5.54 6.88
CA VAL A 114 -4.56 4.86 5.71
C VAL A 114 -4.27 5.69 4.48
N VAL A 115 -3.55 5.12 3.52
CA VAL A 115 -3.32 5.72 2.20
C VAL A 115 -4.13 4.93 1.19
N GLU A 116 -5.10 5.58 0.55
CA GLU A 116 -6.09 4.87 -0.29
C GLU A 116 -5.90 5.14 -1.78
N ASN A 117 -6.45 4.23 -2.59
CA ASN A 117 -6.66 4.41 -4.03
C ASN A 117 -5.38 4.66 -4.84
N MET A 118 -4.25 4.16 -4.36
CA MET A 118 -2.96 4.29 -5.01
C MET A 118 -2.91 3.52 -6.32
N THR A 119 -2.15 4.03 -7.27
CA THR A 119 -1.74 3.26 -8.46
C THR A 119 -0.67 2.23 -8.09
N GLY A 120 -0.53 1.18 -8.89
CA GLY A 120 0.55 0.20 -8.69
C GLY A 120 1.95 0.82 -8.68
N THR A 121 2.20 1.85 -9.49
CA THR A 121 3.48 2.59 -9.48
C THR A 121 3.72 3.32 -8.17
N GLN A 122 2.69 3.95 -7.59
CA GLN A 122 2.80 4.61 -6.28
C GLN A 122 3.05 3.59 -5.18
N MET A 123 2.29 2.49 -5.17
CA MET A 123 2.45 1.41 -4.20
C MET A 123 3.86 0.82 -4.27
N ARG A 124 4.35 0.50 -5.48
CA ARG A 124 5.70 -0.01 -5.68
C ARG A 124 6.76 0.94 -5.15
N ARG A 125 6.63 2.25 -5.41
CA ARG A 125 7.56 3.25 -4.90
C ARG A 125 7.59 3.24 -3.37
N ILE A 126 6.42 3.23 -2.72
CA ILE A 126 6.34 3.18 -1.25
C ILE A 126 7.01 1.92 -0.72
N VAL A 127 6.74 0.76 -1.31
CA VAL A 127 7.38 -0.49 -0.89
C VAL A 127 8.89 -0.39 -1.06
N GLN A 128 9.38 0.19 -2.17
CA GLN A 128 10.83 0.34 -2.44
C GLN A 128 11.54 1.30 -1.48
N THR A 129 10.85 2.33 -0.98
CA THR A 129 11.39 3.30 -0.02
C THR A 129 11.08 2.92 1.43
N LEU A 130 10.58 1.70 1.67
CA LEU A 130 10.32 1.21 3.02
C LEU A 130 11.64 0.78 3.65
N ASP A 131 12.34 1.75 4.25
CA ASP A 131 13.62 1.51 4.95
C ASP A 131 13.46 0.52 6.11
N ALA A 132 12.25 0.43 6.67
CA ALA A 132 11.89 -0.50 7.72
C ALA A 132 11.83 -1.97 7.27
N ALA A 133 11.99 -2.31 5.99
CA ALA A 133 11.95 -3.69 5.49
C ALA A 133 13.18 -4.01 4.62
N PRO A 134 13.86 -5.15 4.80
CA PRO A 134 14.99 -5.54 3.95
C PRO A 134 14.57 -5.88 2.51
N ASP A 135 15.53 -5.86 1.58
CA ASP A 135 15.32 -5.97 0.13
C ASP A 135 14.52 -7.21 -0.29
N ASP A 136 14.75 -8.35 0.36
CA ASP A 136 14.07 -9.61 0.13
C ASP A 136 12.58 -9.53 0.53
N VAL A 137 12.29 -8.94 1.70
CA VAL A 137 10.93 -8.69 2.16
C VAL A 137 10.20 -7.72 1.23
N ARG A 138 10.86 -6.63 0.81
CA ARG A 138 10.31 -5.70 -0.20
C ARG A 138 10.01 -6.41 -1.52
N GLY A 139 10.91 -7.28 -1.96
CA GLY A 139 10.73 -8.12 -3.16
C GLY A 139 9.52 -9.05 -3.03
N GLN A 140 9.33 -9.67 -1.87
CA GLN A 140 8.18 -10.53 -1.58
C GLN A 140 6.86 -9.76 -1.59
N ILE A 141 6.81 -8.56 -1.01
CA ILE A 141 5.62 -7.70 -1.04
C ILE A 141 5.27 -7.33 -2.49
N ILE A 142 6.26 -6.89 -3.29
CA ILE A 142 6.08 -6.55 -4.70
C ILE A 142 5.55 -7.72 -5.51
N ALA A 143 6.12 -8.92 -5.31
CA ALA A 143 5.68 -10.13 -6.00
C ALA A 143 4.25 -10.53 -5.61
N THR A 144 3.92 -10.48 -4.32
CA THR A 144 2.59 -10.82 -3.79
C THR A 144 1.50 -9.91 -4.36
N LEU A 145 1.81 -8.61 -4.48
CA LEU A 145 0.89 -7.61 -5.00
C LEU A 145 0.82 -7.56 -6.54
N GLY A 146 1.64 -8.34 -7.24
CA GLY A 146 1.71 -8.33 -8.71
C GLY A 146 2.20 -6.99 -9.28
N LEU A 147 3.07 -6.29 -8.55
CA LEU A 147 3.59 -4.97 -8.93
C LEU A 147 4.76 -5.13 -9.91
N SER A 148 4.50 -5.53 -11.15
CA SER A 148 5.51 -5.69 -12.21
C SER A 148 6.01 -4.36 -12.78
#